data_AF-A0A7K0YZK9-F1
#
_entry.id   AF-A0A7K0YZK9-F1
#
_cell.length_a   1.000
_cell.length_b   1.000
_cell.length_c   1.000
_cell.angle_alpha   90.00
_cell.angle_beta   90.00
_cell.angle_gamma   90.00
#
_symmetry.space_group_name_H-M   'P 1'
#
loop_
_entity.id
_entity.type
_entity.pdbx_description
1 polymer ?
#
loop_
_entity_poly.entity_id
_entity_poly.type
_entity_poly.pdbx_seq_one_letter_code
_entity_poly.pdbx_strand_id
1 'polypeptide(L)' 'GIKVSRLASGLPVGGDLEYADEVTLGRAFEGRRTVEN' A
#
# COMPACT_ATOMS: atom_id res chain seq x y z
N GLY A 1 -26.65 -0.87 9.55
CA GLY A 1 -25.31 -0.71 10.16
C GLY A 1 -24.48 0.19 9.28
N ILE A 2 -23.48 0.89 9.84
CA ILE A 2 -22.61 1.82 9.10
C ILE A 2 -21.39 1.05 8.56
N LYS A 3 -21.01 1.28 7.31
CA LYS A 3 -19.81 0.71 6.70
C LYS A 3 -18.59 1.52 7.15
N VAL A 4 -17.64 0.85 7.80
CA VAL A 4 -16.36 1.45 8.24
C VAL A 4 -15.21 0.90 7.41
N SER A 5 -14.19 1.72 7.18
CA SER A 5 -12.97 1.34 6.47
C SER A 5 -11.75 1.99 7.11
N ARG A 6 -10.56 1.51 6.74
CA ARG A 6 -9.26 2.05 7.16
C ARG A 6 -8.53 2.60 5.94
N LEU A 7 -7.72 3.65 6.15
CA LEU A 7 -6.81 4.13 5.11
C LEU A 7 -5.86 3.02 4.66
N ALA A 8 -5.51 3.05 3.38
CA ALA A 8 -4.50 2.16 2.84
C ALA A 8 -3.15 2.42 3.51
N SER A 9 -2.34 1.37 3.64
CA SER A 9 -0.95 1.45 4.12
C SER A 9 -0.05 0.85 3.05
N GLY A 10 1.04 1.53 2.74
CA GLY A 10 1.97 1.14 1.67
C GLY A 10 2.93 2.28 1.35
N LEU A 11 3.62 2.18 0.20
CA LEU A 11 4.55 3.21 -0.23
C LEU A 11 3.87 4.57 -0.45
N PRO A 12 4.52 5.68 -0.04
CA PRO A 12 4.06 7.02 -0.39
C PRO A 12 4.29 7.32 -1.87
N VAL A 13 3.55 8.29 -2.40
CA VAL A 13 3.79 8.82 -3.74
C VAL A 13 5.18 9.44 -3.81
N GLY A 14 5.93 9.10 -4.85
CA GLY A 14 7.29 9.61 -5.07
C GLY A 14 8.37 8.96 -4.17
N GLY A 15 8.04 7.90 -3.43
CA GLY A 15 9.03 7.11 -2.71
C GLY A 15 9.64 6.02 -3.59
N ASP A 16 10.97 5.85 -3.50
CA ASP A 16 11.67 4.76 -4.17
C ASP A 16 11.75 3.50 -3.29
N LEU A 17 11.73 2.33 -3.93
CA LEU A 17 11.73 1.03 -3.23
C LEU A 17 13.01 0.79 -2.43
N GLU A 18 14.15 1.32 -2.88
CA GLU A 18 15.47 1.13 -2.25
C GLU A 18 15.55 1.75 -0.85
N TYR A 19 14.74 2.77 -0.57
CA TYR A 19 14.71 3.47 0.72
C TYR A 19 13.50 3.10 1.59
N ALA A 20 12.62 2.23 1.09
CA ALA A 20 11.45 1.79 1.84
C ALA A 20 11.82 0.72 2.86
N ASP A 21 11.24 0.81 4.05
CA ASP A 21 11.39 -0.25 5.05
C ASP A 21 10.60 -1.51 4.64
N GLU A 22 11.05 -2.66 5.14
CA GLU A 22 10.47 -3.96 4.79
C GLU A 22 9.00 -4.09 5.18
N VAL A 23 8.57 -3.43 6.26
CA VAL A 23 7.18 -3.48 6.73
C VAL A 23 6.27 -2.70 5.78
N THR A 24 6.71 -1.53 5.30
CA THR A 24 6.01 -0.74 4.28
C THR A 24 5.90 -1.51 2.97
N LEU A 25 6.98 -2.16 2.53
CA LEU A 25 6.98 -3.00 1.33
C LEU A 25 6.00 -4.17 1.48
N GLY A 26 6.05 -4.89 2.60
CA GLY A 26 5.13 -6.00 2.90
C GLY A 26 3.66 -5.58 2.82
N ARG A 27 3.30 -4.45 3.46
CA ARG A 27 1.93 -3.91 3.42
C ARG A 27 1.51 -3.49 2.02
N ALA A 28 2.41 -2.88 1.24
CA ALA A 28 2.14 -2.49 -0.14
C ALA A 28 1.88 -3.70 -1.04
N PHE A 29 2.64 -4.79 -0.88
CA PHE A 29 2.46 -6.02 -1.65
C PHE A 29 1.22 -6.81 -1.26
N GLU A 30 0.90 -6.88 0.04
CA GLU A 30 -0.33 -7.49 0.55
C GLU A 30 -1.57 -6.74 0.04
N GLY A 31 -1.54 -5.41 0.10
CA GLY A 31 -2.62 -4.53 -0.36
C GLY A 31 -2.61 -4.23 -1.87
N ARG A 32 -1.77 -4.89 -2.67
CA ARG A 32 -1.62 -4.58 -4.10
C ARG A 32 -2.92 -4.82 -4.85
N ARG A 33 -3.27 -3.90 -5.75
CA ARG A 33 -4.47 -4.00 -6.59
C ARG A 33 -4.07 -4.21 -8.04
N THR A 34 -4.80 -5.08 -8.73
CA THR A 34 -4.64 -5.27 -10.18
C THR A 34 -5.12 -4.02 -10.91
N VAL A 35 -4.40 -3.65 -11.96
CA VAL A 35 -4.83 -2.62 -12.90
C VAL A 35 -5.32 -3.29 -14.18
N GLU A 36 -6.42 -2.80 -14.73
CA GLU A 36 -6.90 -3.19 -16.06
C GLU A 36 -6.31 -2.22 -17.10
N ASN A 37 -5.98 -2.73 -18.28
CA ASN A 37 -5.43 -1.96 -19.40
C ASN A 37 -6.53 -1.53 -20.37
#